data_AF-A0A7C6MHI0-F1
#
_entry.id   AF-A0A7C6MHI0-F1
#
_cell.length_a   1.000
_cell.length_b   1.000
_cell.length_c   1.000
_cell.angle_alpha   90.00
_cell.angle_beta   90.00
_cell.angle_gamma   90.00
#
_symmetry.space_group_name_H-M   'P 1'
#
loop_
_entity.id
_entity.type
_entity.pdbx_description
1 polymer ?
#
loop_
_entity_poly.entity_id
_entity_poly.type
_entity_poly.pdbx_seq_one_letter_code
_entity_poly.pdbx_strand_id
1 'polypeptide(L)'
;MKSSKLHRAYGPRRVRERRGTIFTGNPTRRRPPPPVAGTPTLSIVDAPDTVTKRLELLPLWPGTRALDAAPALARALAGEAALLPVPANDPARAELLATSQRAGGPIDGDVALVACTSGSTGTPKGAMLTPANLRASIDATHARLGGPGQWLLATPPEHIAGLQVLLRTIRAGEEPAAMDLADGFRPAAFADAIGRMTGARRYSSIVPLQLGRVLADPGA
;
A
#
# COMPACT_ATOMS: atom_id res chain seq x y z
N MET A 1 53.65 -15.96 -19.78
CA MET A 1 54.51 -16.50 -18.69
C MET A 1 54.09 -15.88 -17.36
N LYS A 2 54.22 -16.66 -16.28
CA LYS A 2 53.53 -16.60 -14.97
C LYS A 2 53.81 -15.35 -14.11
N SER A 3 52.83 -14.95 -13.28
CA SER A 3 52.97 -14.66 -11.83
C SER A 3 51.60 -14.31 -11.22
N SER A 4 51.06 -15.05 -10.23
CA SER A 4 51.29 -14.95 -8.77
C SER A 4 50.06 -14.29 -8.09
N LYS A 5 49.13 -15.10 -7.56
CA LYS A 5 48.84 -15.35 -6.12
C LYS A 5 48.72 -14.09 -5.25
N LEU A 6 47.56 -13.93 -4.59
CA LEU A 6 47.47 -13.74 -3.13
C LEU A 6 46.04 -13.78 -2.60
N HIS A 7 45.75 -14.84 -1.84
CA HIS A 7 44.68 -14.92 -0.84
C HIS A 7 44.92 -13.87 0.26
N ARG A 8 43.85 -13.23 0.76
CA ARG A 8 43.87 -12.66 2.11
C ARG A 8 42.59 -12.99 2.87
N ALA A 9 42.76 -13.80 3.90
CA ALA A 9 41.74 -14.21 4.86
C ALA A 9 41.33 -13.03 5.76
N TYR A 10 40.04 -12.97 6.08
CA TYR A 10 39.45 -12.02 7.02
C TYR A 10 39.37 -12.69 8.40
N GLY A 11 40.19 -12.22 9.36
CA GLY A 11 40.17 -12.68 10.75
C GLY A 11 39.27 -11.80 11.64
N PRO A 12 38.67 -12.35 12.72
CA PRO A 12 37.70 -11.65 13.55
C PRO A 12 38.36 -10.66 14.53
N ARG A 13 37.77 -9.45 14.64
CA ARG A 13 38.18 -8.42 15.61
C ARG A 13 37.70 -8.77 17.02
N ARG A 14 38.63 -8.89 17.97
CA ARG A 14 38.33 -9.04 19.41
C ARG A 14 37.89 -7.71 20.01
N VAL A 15 36.78 -7.74 20.72
CA VAL A 15 36.29 -6.70 21.63
C VAL A 15 37.16 -6.70 22.88
N ARG A 16 37.66 -5.53 23.29
CA ARG A 16 38.44 -5.36 24.52
C ARG A 16 37.62 -4.54 25.51
N GLU A 17 37.00 -5.24 26.45
CA GLU A 17 36.39 -4.65 27.66
C GLU A 17 37.50 -4.00 28.51
N ARG A 18 37.28 -2.76 28.94
CA ARG A 18 38.04 -2.13 30.02
C ARG A 18 37.13 -1.99 31.23
N ARG A 19 37.46 -2.76 32.27
CA ARG A 19 37.02 -2.56 33.65
C ARG A 19 37.62 -1.25 34.18
N GLY A 20 36.79 -0.43 34.81
CA GLY A 20 37.17 0.81 35.50
C GLY A 20 36.41 0.93 36.82
N THR A 21 37.12 0.55 37.87
CA THR A 21 37.03 0.78 39.31
C THR A 21 35.93 1.68 39.90
N ILE A 22 35.36 1.14 40.98
CA ILE A 22 34.42 1.69 41.97
C ILE A 22 35.08 2.85 42.75
N PHE A 23 34.39 3.98 42.86
CA PHE A 23 34.67 5.00 43.89
C PHE A 23 33.52 5.02 44.89
N THR A 24 33.87 4.76 46.15
CA THR A 24 33.03 4.84 47.34
C THR A 24 32.95 6.28 47.84
N GLY A 25 31.73 6.79 48.03
CA GLY A 25 31.45 8.04 48.74
C GLY A 25 29.95 8.30 48.88
N ASN A 26 29.44 8.29 50.11
CA ASN A 26 28.07 8.67 50.50
C ASN A 26 28.14 9.17 51.96
N PRO A 27 27.22 9.99 52.52
CA PRO A 27 26.12 10.78 51.95
C PRO A 27 26.12 12.26 52.39
N THR A 28 25.67 13.18 51.55
CA THR A 28 24.91 14.35 52.02
C THR A 28 23.48 14.21 51.52
N ARG A 29 22.53 14.00 52.44
CA ARG A 29 21.10 13.86 52.17
C ARG A 29 20.59 15.09 51.39
N ARG A 30 20.38 14.95 50.08
CA ARG A 30 19.54 15.87 49.32
C ARG A 30 18.08 15.45 49.51
N ARG A 31 17.26 16.38 49.97
CA ARG A 31 15.81 16.21 50.15
C ARG A 31 15.16 15.94 48.79
N PRO A 32 14.27 14.95 48.64
CA PRO A 32 13.56 14.75 47.38
C PRO A 32 12.62 15.93 47.10
N PRO A 33 12.44 16.33 45.83
CA PRO A 33 11.46 17.35 45.46
C PRO A 33 10.03 16.87 45.76
N PRO A 34 9.09 17.78 46.02
CA PRO A 34 7.69 17.42 46.27
C PRO A 34 7.08 16.71 45.04
N PRO A 35 6.09 15.82 45.24
CA PRO A 35 5.42 15.14 44.15
C PRO A 35 4.73 16.17 43.25
N VAL A 36 5.01 16.10 41.95
CA VAL A 36 4.29 16.88 40.93
C VAL A 36 2.85 16.39 40.92
N ALA A 37 1.92 17.25 41.31
CA ALA A 37 0.50 16.96 41.22
C ALA A 37 0.10 16.81 39.75
N GLY A 38 -0.57 15.70 39.43
CA GLY A 38 -1.29 15.51 38.17
C GLY A 38 -0.47 14.84 37.06
N THR A 39 -0.07 13.58 37.25
CA THR A 39 0.09 12.69 36.09
C THR A 39 -1.32 12.29 35.65
N PRO A 40 -1.79 12.65 34.44
CA PRO A 40 -3.04 12.10 33.95
C PRO A 40 -2.85 10.58 33.82
N THR A 41 -3.56 9.83 34.66
CA THR A 41 -3.75 8.40 34.43
C THR A 41 -4.52 8.28 33.12
N LEU A 42 -3.83 7.86 32.06
CA LEU A 42 -4.46 7.36 30.85
C LEU A 42 -5.26 6.12 31.26
N SER A 43 -6.54 6.31 31.56
CA SER A 43 -7.49 5.21 31.56
C SER A 43 -7.51 4.67 30.14
N ILE A 44 -7.03 3.44 29.96
CA ILE A 44 -7.35 2.64 28.78
C ILE A 44 -8.87 2.48 28.86
N VAL A 45 -9.58 3.33 28.11
CA VAL A 45 -10.96 3.05 27.75
C VAL A 45 -10.93 1.69 27.07
N ASP A 46 -11.68 0.74 27.58
CA ASP A 46 -11.89 -0.53 26.90
C ASP A 46 -12.26 -0.21 25.45
N ALA A 47 -11.54 -0.84 24.51
CA ALA A 47 -11.86 -0.74 23.10
C ALA A 47 -13.35 -1.11 22.98
N PRO A 48 -14.17 -0.26 22.32
CA PRO A 48 -15.57 -0.63 22.09
C PRO A 48 -15.58 -2.02 21.45
N ASP A 49 -16.49 -2.90 21.89
CA ASP A 49 -16.69 -4.25 21.34
C ASP A 49 -16.37 -4.24 19.85
N THR A 50 -15.22 -4.81 19.49
CA THR A 50 -14.66 -4.54 18.16
C THR A 50 -15.57 -5.18 17.15
N VAL A 51 -16.39 -4.38 16.48
CA VAL A 51 -17.13 -4.83 15.30
C VAL A 51 -16.09 -5.43 14.38
N THR A 52 -16.23 -6.71 14.06
CA THR A 52 -15.29 -7.41 13.18
C THR A 52 -15.95 -7.67 11.83
N LYS A 53 -15.15 -7.55 10.78
CA LYS A 53 -15.51 -8.01 9.43
C LYS A 53 -14.77 -9.29 9.11
N ARG A 54 -15.18 -9.96 8.03
CA ARG A 54 -14.39 -11.01 7.40
C ARG A 54 -13.55 -10.40 6.29
N LEU A 55 -12.26 -10.77 6.23
CA LEU A 55 -11.39 -10.34 5.13
C LEU A 55 -11.73 -11.13 3.86
N GLU A 56 -12.43 -10.51 2.92
CA GLU A 56 -12.86 -11.13 1.67
C GLU A 56 -11.75 -11.03 0.60
N LEU A 57 -11.55 -12.09 -0.18
CA LEU A 57 -10.67 -12.00 -1.35
C LEU A 57 -11.33 -11.16 -2.44
N LEU A 58 -10.54 -10.30 -3.06
CA LEU A 58 -10.90 -9.58 -4.27
C LEU A 58 -9.93 -9.98 -5.40
N PRO A 59 -10.26 -11.01 -6.19
CA PRO A 59 -9.50 -11.36 -7.38
C PRO A 59 -9.59 -10.24 -8.42
N LEU A 60 -8.44 -9.77 -8.91
CA LEU A 60 -8.36 -8.72 -9.90
C LEU A 60 -7.65 -9.21 -11.15
N TRP A 61 -8.38 -9.21 -12.26
CA TRP A 61 -7.79 -9.44 -13.58
C TRP A 61 -7.18 -8.14 -14.10
N PRO A 62 -6.02 -8.19 -14.78
CA PRO A 62 -5.46 -7.02 -15.43
C PRO A 62 -6.38 -6.51 -16.56
N GLY A 63 -6.20 -5.24 -16.91
CA GLY A 63 -6.89 -4.61 -18.03
C GLY A 63 -8.38 -4.35 -17.75
N THR A 64 -9.22 -4.46 -18.79
CA THR A 64 -10.66 -4.11 -18.73
C THR A 64 -11.47 -4.95 -17.75
N ARG A 65 -11.07 -6.19 -17.50
CA ARG A 65 -11.72 -7.05 -16.47
C ARG A 65 -11.48 -6.57 -15.04
N ALA A 66 -10.52 -5.67 -14.80
CA ALA A 66 -10.36 -5.05 -13.48
C ALA A 66 -11.60 -4.24 -13.07
N LEU A 67 -12.38 -3.76 -14.05
CA LEU A 67 -13.55 -2.92 -13.81
C LEU A 67 -14.69 -3.67 -13.11
N ASP A 68 -14.74 -5.00 -13.24
CA ASP A 68 -15.72 -5.86 -12.56
C ASP A 68 -15.63 -5.75 -11.02
N ALA A 69 -14.51 -5.25 -10.50
CA ALA A 69 -14.32 -5.01 -9.06
C ALA A 69 -14.98 -3.73 -8.53
N ALA A 70 -15.50 -2.86 -9.40
CA ALA A 70 -16.04 -1.56 -8.98
C ALA A 70 -17.12 -1.66 -7.89
N PRO A 71 -18.10 -2.59 -7.94
CA PRO A 71 -19.09 -2.74 -6.88
C PRO A 71 -18.48 -3.12 -5.53
N ALA A 72 -17.50 -4.03 -5.52
CA ALA A 72 -16.83 -4.44 -4.29
C ALA A 72 -16.00 -3.28 -3.70
N LEU A 73 -15.26 -2.56 -4.54
CA LEU A 73 -14.48 -1.38 -4.13
C LEU A 73 -15.37 -0.25 -3.59
N ALA A 74 -16.57 -0.06 -4.16
CA ALA A 74 -17.56 0.88 -3.64
C ALA A 74 -18.04 0.48 -2.23
N ARG A 75 -18.36 -0.80 -1.99
CA ARG A 75 -18.69 -1.32 -0.65
C ARG A 75 -17.55 -1.10 0.34
N ALA A 76 -16.30 -1.32 -0.06
CA ALA A 76 -15.14 -1.05 0.79
C ALA A 76 -15.02 0.45 1.13
N LEU A 77 -15.24 1.36 0.18
CA LEU A 77 -15.27 2.81 0.43
C LEU A 77 -16.41 3.26 1.34
N ALA A 78 -17.56 2.58 1.26
CA ALA A 78 -18.68 2.79 2.18
C ALA A 78 -18.42 2.23 3.58
N GLY A 79 -17.37 1.41 3.74
CA GLY A 79 -17.05 0.74 5.00
C GLY A 79 -17.87 -0.52 5.25
N GLU A 80 -18.47 -1.09 4.21
CA GLU A 80 -19.34 -2.27 4.29
C GLU A 80 -18.60 -3.60 4.05
N ALA A 81 -17.37 -3.55 3.53
CA ALA A 81 -16.54 -4.70 3.24
C ALA A 81 -15.09 -4.46 3.66
N ALA A 82 -14.36 -5.54 3.93
CA ALA A 82 -12.91 -5.54 4.10
C ALA A 82 -12.32 -6.46 3.03
N LEU A 83 -11.53 -5.90 2.11
CA LEU A 83 -11.07 -6.59 0.91
C LEU A 83 -9.57 -6.84 0.93
N LEU A 84 -9.16 -8.02 0.44
CA LEU A 84 -7.78 -8.37 0.11
C LEU A 84 -7.65 -8.51 -1.42
N PRO A 85 -7.15 -7.47 -2.11
CA PRO A 85 -6.82 -7.53 -3.53
C PRO A 85 -5.76 -8.59 -3.81
N VAL A 86 -6.02 -9.47 -4.78
CA VAL A 86 -5.08 -10.50 -5.23
C VAL A 86 -5.06 -10.59 -6.76
N PRO A 87 -3.91 -10.92 -7.38
CA PRO A 87 -3.84 -11.08 -8.83
C PRO A 87 -4.58 -12.34 -9.26
N ALA A 88 -5.63 -12.19 -10.09
CA ALA A 88 -6.44 -13.33 -10.54
C ALA A 88 -5.70 -14.24 -11.55
N ASN A 89 -4.69 -13.68 -12.23
CA ASN A 89 -3.85 -14.38 -13.22
C ASN A 89 -2.59 -15.02 -12.62
N ASP A 90 -2.36 -14.90 -11.31
CA ASP A 90 -1.24 -15.53 -10.62
C ASP A 90 -1.74 -16.27 -9.36
N PRO A 91 -2.21 -17.52 -9.50
CA PRO A 91 -2.77 -18.29 -8.39
C PRO A 91 -1.78 -18.51 -7.24
N ALA A 92 -0.50 -18.71 -7.53
CA ALA A 92 0.53 -18.93 -6.51
C ALA A 92 0.73 -17.66 -5.67
N ARG A 93 0.75 -16.48 -6.31
CA ARG A 93 0.81 -15.22 -5.59
C ARG A 93 -0.48 -14.95 -4.83
N ALA A 94 -1.64 -15.25 -5.40
CA ALA A 94 -2.93 -15.09 -4.72
C ALA A 94 -3.02 -15.95 -3.46
N GLU A 95 -2.59 -17.21 -3.52
CA GLU A 95 -2.55 -18.13 -2.37
C GLU A 95 -1.57 -17.66 -1.29
N LEU A 96 -0.38 -17.19 -1.68
CA LEU A 96 0.58 -16.60 -0.76
C LEU A 96 0.00 -15.38 -0.02
N LEU A 97 -0.71 -14.50 -0.73
CA LEU A 97 -1.37 -13.34 -0.12
C LEU A 97 -2.53 -13.76 0.79
N ALA A 98 -3.39 -14.67 0.32
CA ALA A 98 -4.50 -15.19 1.11
C ALA A 98 -4.03 -15.81 2.43
N THR A 99 -2.96 -16.62 2.38
CA THR A 99 -2.38 -17.27 3.56
C THR A 99 -1.71 -16.26 4.48
N SER A 100 -0.81 -15.43 3.94
CA SER A 100 -0.04 -14.47 4.76
C SER A 100 -0.92 -13.41 5.43
N GLN A 101 -2.03 -13.03 4.81
CA GLN A 101 -2.98 -12.05 5.36
C GLN A 101 -4.21 -12.69 6.03
N ARG A 102 -4.26 -14.02 6.14
CA ARG A 102 -5.37 -14.76 6.80
C ARG A 102 -6.74 -14.44 6.20
N ALA A 103 -6.84 -14.46 4.87
CA ALA A 103 -8.10 -14.26 4.17
C ALA A 103 -9.19 -15.22 4.70
N GLY A 104 -10.43 -14.72 4.78
CA GLY A 104 -11.55 -15.40 5.42
C GLY A 104 -11.54 -15.33 6.96
N GLY A 105 -10.48 -14.82 7.59
CA GLY A 105 -10.43 -14.57 9.03
C GLY A 105 -11.10 -13.25 9.46
N PRO A 106 -11.27 -13.04 10.77
CA PRO A 106 -11.75 -11.77 11.31
C PRO A 106 -10.71 -10.66 11.12
N ILE A 107 -11.19 -9.44 10.87
CA ILE A 107 -10.41 -8.21 10.78
C ILE A 107 -11.18 -7.05 11.44
N ASP A 108 -10.47 -6.04 11.93
CA ASP A 108 -11.08 -4.85 12.53
C ASP A 108 -12.14 -4.23 11.60
N GLY A 109 -13.29 -3.87 12.17
CA GLY A 109 -14.47 -3.46 11.40
C GLY A 109 -14.32 -2.11 10.71
N ASP A 110 -13.32 -1.31 11.07
CA ASP A 110 -12.99 -0.07 10.38
C ASP A 110 -12.08 -0.29 9.15
N VAL A 111 -11.56 -1.49 8.94
CA VAL A 111 -10.74 -1.82 7.76
C VAL A 111 -11.60 -1.97 6.52
N ALA A 112 -11.15 -1.37 5.43
CA ALA A 112 -11.75 -1.48 4.09
C ALA A 112 -10.88 -2.30 3.14
N LEU A 113 -9.56 -2.19 3.26
CA LEU A 113 -8.62 -2.75 2.30
C LEU A 113 -7.32 -3.17 2.99
N VAL A 114 -6.79 -4.33 2.63
CA VAL A 114 -5.44 -4.75 3.00
C VAL A 114 -4.54 -4.62 1.77
N ALA A 115 -3.73 -3.56 1.72
CA ALA A 115 -2.83 -3.30 0.61
C ALA A 115 -1.49 -4.00 0.84
N CYS A 116 -1.24 -5.07 0.07
CA CYS A 116 -0.02 -5.87 0.20
C CYS A 116 1.17 -5.28 -0.54
N THR A 117 2.33 -5.33 0.10
CA THR A 117 3.63 -4.99 -0.51
C THR A 117 4.50 -6.24 -0.59
N SER A 118 5.41 -6.28 -1.57
CA SER A 118 6.22 -7.48 -1.84
C SER A 118 7.09 -7.93 -0.67
N GLY A 119 7.40 -7.06 0.29
CA GLY A 119 8.10 -7.37 1.54
C GLY A 119 9.51 -7.94 1.30
N SER A 120 10.56 -7.20 1.65
CA SER A 120 11.95 -7.67 1.50
C SER A 120 12.29 -8.96 2.29
N THR A 121 11.44 -9.36 3.23
CA THR A 121 11.58 -10.53 4.10
C THR A 121 10.89 -11.79 3.55
N GLY A 122 10.43 -11.78 2.30
CA GLY A 122 9.80 -12.94 1.62
C GLY A 122 8.31 -13.15 1.97
N THR A 123 7.88 -12.80 3.18
CA THR A 123 6.46 -12.77 3.55
C THR A 123 5.85 -11.40 3.24
N PRO A 124 4.79 -11.30 2.42
CA PRO A 124 4.12 -10.04 2.14
C PRO A 124 3.57 -9.38 3.41
N LYS A 125 3.71 -8.05 3.49
CA LYS A 125 3.11 -7.24 4.56
C LYS A 125 1.87 -6.54 4.02
N GLY A 126 0.75 -6.64 4.71
CA GLY A 126 -0.50 -5.94 4.42
C GLY A 126 -0.65 -4.66 5.24
N ALA A 127 -0.75 -3.52 4.58
CA ALA A 127 -1.19 -2.28 5.22
C ALA A 127 -2.72 -2.28 5.31
N MET A 128 -3.26 -2.20 6.52
CA MET A 128 -4.70 -2.10 6.76
C MET A 128 -5.14 -0.64 6.55
N LEU A 129 -6.01 -0.41 5.58
CA LEU A 129 -6.49 0.92 5.22
C LEU A 129 -7.98 1.01 5.54
N THR A 130 -8.34 2.04 6.30
CA THR A 130 -9.74 2.37 6.61
C THR A 130 -10.39 3.13 5.44
N PRO A 131 -11.72 3.19 5.36
CA PRO A 131 -12.41 4.08 4.43
C PRO A 131 -11.95 5.54 4.55
N ALA A 132 -11.65 6.01 5.77
CA ALA A 132 -11.13 7.36 6.00
C ALA A 132 -9.75 7.58 5.37
N ASN A 133 -8.83 6.60 5.47
CA ASN A 133 -7.53 6.70 4.82
C ASN A 133 -7.68 6.77 3.29
N LEU A 134 -8.54 5.94 2.71
CA LEU A 134 -8.79 5.92 1.27
C LEU A 134 -9.38 7.24 0.79
N ARG A 135 -10.43 7.74 1.46
CA ARG A 135 -11.06 9.03 1.12
C ARG A 135 -10.10 10.20 1.24
N ALA A 136 -9.31 10.25 2.31
CA ALA A 136 -8.30 11.31 2.48
C ALA A 136 -7.27 11.32 1.35
N SER A 137 -6.78 10.15 0.92
CA SER A 137 -5.87 10.01 -0.23
C SER A 137 -6.51 10.49 -1.54
N ILE A 138 -7.76 10.11 -1.79
CA ILE A 138 -8.51 10.51 -2.98
C ILE A 138 -8.73 12.03 -3.01
N ASP A 139 -9.23 12.59 -1.91
CA ASP A 139 -9.56 14.02 -1.81
C ASP A 139 -8.32 14.89 -1.96
N ALA A 140 -7.21 14.49 -1.33
CA ALA A 140 -5.93 15.18 -1.50
C ALA A 140 -5.45 15.14 -2.97
N THR A 141 -5.66 14.02 -3.66
CA THR A 141 -5.31 13.89 -5.09
C THR A 141 -6.20 14.79 -5.95
N HIS A 142 -7.52 14.77 -5.75
CA HIS A 142 -8.46 15.63 -6.48
C HIS A 142 -8.19 17.11 -6.23
N ALA A 143 -7.96 17.52 -4.98
CA ALA A 143 -7.63 18.90 -4.64
C ALA A 143 -6.34 19.36 -5.36
N ARG A 144 -5.34 18.50 -5.45
CA ARG A 144 -4.09 18.80 -6.18
C ARG A 144 -4.30 18.91 -7.69
N LEU A 145 -5.16 18.09 -8.27
CA LEU A 145 -5.37 17.99 -9.72
C LEU A 145 -6.52 18.87 -10.24
N GLY A 146 -7.12 19.69 -9.37
CA GLY A 146 -8.16 20.66 -9.73
C GLY A 146 -9.58 20.10 -9.75
N GLY A 147 -9.83 18.94 -9.13
CA GLY A 147 -11.16 18.37 -8.93
C GLY A 147 -11.24 16.86 -9.12
N PRO A 148 -12.43 16.28 -8.90
CA PRO A 148 -12.74 14.90 -9.27
C PRO A 148 -12.76 14.73 -10.79
N GLY A 149 -12.60 13.49 -11.26
CA GLY A 149 -12.68 13.16 -12.67
C GLY A 149 -12.59 11.66 -12.94
N GLN A 150 -12.69 11.29 -14.20
CA GLN A 150 -12.58 9.91 -14.66
C GLN A 150 -11.10 9.51 -14.73
N TRP A 151 -10.74 8.34 -14.21
CA TRP A 151 -9.37 7.82 -14.29
C TRP A 151 -9.27 6.58 -15.18
N LEU A 152 -8.19 6.53 -15.95
CA LEU A 152 -7.76 5.40 -16.75
C LEU A 152 -6.76 4.52 -15.99
N LEU A 153 -7.13 3.25 -15.79
CA LEU A 153 -6.27 2.20 -15.27
C LEU A 153 -5.31 1.72 -16.35
N ALA A 154 -4.01 1.96 -16.13
CA ALA A 154 -2.92 1.57 -17.01
C ALA A 154 -1.82 0.75 -16.29
N THR A 155 -2.09 0.34 -15.04
CA THR A 155 -1.16 -0.40 -14.16
C THR A 155 -1.86 -1.61 -13.56
N PRO A 156 -1.12 -2.60 -13.01
CA PRO A 156 -1.73 -3.74 -12.33
C PRO A 156 -2.72 -3.30 -11.23
N PRO A 157 -3.97 -3.80 -11.26
CA PRO A 157 -5.05 -3.34 -10.39
C PRO A 157 -4.90 -3.76 -8.93
N GLU A 158 -4.15 -4.82 -8.63
CA GLU A 158 -3.99 -5.38 -7.28
C GLU A 158 -3.00 -4.60 -6.40
N HIS A 159 -2.19 -3.73 -7.01
CA HIS A 159 -1.32 -2.82 -6.27
C HIS A 159 -2.07 -1.56 -5.87
N ILE A 160 -1.66 -0.93 -4.77
CA ILE A 160 -2.31 0.29 -4.26
C ILE A 160 -2.36 1.42 -5.29
N ALA A 161 -1.38 1.50 -6.19
CA ALA A 161 -1.38 2.46 -7.30
C ALA A 161 -2.57 2.23 -8.25
N GLY A 162 -2.81 0.99 -8.67
CA GLY A 162 -3.94 0.62 -9.53
C GLY A 162 -5.29 0.72 -8.81
N LEU A 163 -5.38 0.25 -7.56
CA LEU A 163 -6.59 0.37 -6.74
C LEU A 163 -7.03 1.83 -6.60
N GLN A 164 -6.08 2.73 -6.34
CA GLN A 164 -6.38 4.15 -6.19
C GLN A 164 -6.81 4.81 -7.50
N VAL A 165 -6.53 4.25 -8.68
CA VAL A 165 -7.17 4.71 -9.93
C VAL A 165 -8.66 4.41 -9.88
N LEU A 166 -9.04 3.15 -9.62
CA LEU A 166 -10.44 2.73 -9.59
C LEU A 166 -11.23 3.46 -8.50
N LEU A 167 -10.67 3.54 -7.28
CA LEU A 167 -11.32 4.18 -6.14
C LEU A 167 -11.57 5.67 -6.35
N ARG A 168 -10.67 6.39 -7.04
CA ARG A 168 -10.85 7.81 -7.36
C ARG A 168 -11.97 8.04 -8.36
N THR A 169 -12.05 7.22 -9.40
CA THR A 169 -13.13 7.28 -10.39
C THR A 169 -14.49 6.96 -9.74
N ILE A 170 -14.56 5.89 -8.94
CA ILE A 170 -15.76 5.52 -8.18
C ILE A 170 -16.21 6.68 -7.27
N ARG A 171 -15.27 7.30 -6.54
CA ARG A 171 -15.57 8.44 -5.66
C ARG A 171 -15.98 9.70 -6.43
N ALA A 172 -15.55 9.85 -7.69
CA ALA A 172 -16.00 10.92 -8.56
C ALA A 172 -17.43 10.70 -9.12
N GLY A 173 -18.01 9.51 -8.93
CA GLY A 173 -19.29 9.13 -9.54
C GLY A 173 -19.19 8.93 -11.06
N GLU A 174 -17.98 8.66 -11.55
CA GLU A 174 -17.66 8.48 -12.96
C GLU A 174 -17.46 6.98 -13.25
N GLU A 175 -17.65 6.58 -14.52
CA GLU A 175 -17.41 5.21 -14.94
C GLU A 175 -15.90 4.91 -15.03
N PRO A 176 -15.38 3.87 -14.35
CA PRO A 176 -13.98 3.48 -14.48
C PRO A 176 -13.58 3.19 -15.93
N ALA A 177 -12.43 3.73 -16.36
CA ALA A 177 -11.82 3.37 -17.62
C ALA A 177 -10.58 2.50 -17.36
N ALA A 178 -10.34 1.52 -18.22
CA ALA A 178 -9.12 0.71 -18.20
C ALA A 178 -8.62 0.49 -19.62
N MET A 179 -7.31 0.44 -19.78
CA MET A 179 -6.71 -0.01 -21.04
C MET A 179 -6.63 -1.54 -21.05
N ASP A 180 -6.64 -2.13 -22.25
CA ASP A 180 -6.25 -3.53 -22.37
C ASP A 180 -4.74 -3.67 -22.10
N LEU A 181 -4.39 -4.67 -21.30
CA LEU A 181 -3.02 -4.99 -20.89
C LEU A 181 -2.64 -6.44 -21.20
N ALA A 182 -3.47 -7.18 -21.94
CA ALA A 182 -3.21 -8.58 -22.29
C ALA A 182 -1.83 -8.77 -22.95
N ASP A 183 -1.47 -7.87 -23.87
CA ASP A 183 -0.18 -7.86 -24.57
C ASP A 183 0.83 -6.85 -23.98
N GLY A 184 0.62 -6.46 -22.73
CA GLY A 184 1.39 -5.45 -22.01
C GLY A 184 1.07 -4.00 -22.42
N PHE A 185 1.82 -3.05 -21.85
CA PHE A 185 1.59 -1.62 -22.09
C PHE A 185 2.08 -1.19 -23.48
N ARG A 186 1.16 -0.65 -24.29
CA ARG A 186 1.43 -0.08 -25.62
C ARG A 186 1.04 1.41 -25.66
N PRO A 187 1.95 2.33 -26.03
CA PRO A 187 1.66 3.77 -26.03
C PRO A 187 0.47 4.19 -26.91
N ALA A 188 0.39 3.72 -28.15
CA ALA A 188 -0.76 4.01 -29.02
C ALA A 188 -2.10 3.55 -28.41
N ALA A 189 -2.14 2.35 -27.82
CA ALA A 189 -3.35 1.85 -27.15
C ALA A 189 -3.71 2.66 -25.89
N PHE A 190 -2.71 3.26 -25.23
CA PHE A 190 -2.92 4.18 -24.11
C PHE A 190 -3.56 5.48 -24.59
N ALA A 191 -3.06 6.08 -25.67
CA ALA A 191 -3.66 7.26 -26.31
C ALA A 191 -5.11 6.99 -26.75
N ASP A 192 -5.35 5.86 -27.42
CA ASP A 192 -6.70 5.43 -27.82
C ASP A 192 -7.63 5.27 -26.61
N ALA A 193 -7.14 4.70 -25.51
CA ALA A 193 -7.92 4.54 -24.29
C ALA A 193 -8.29 5.89 -23.65
N ILE A 194 -7.38 6.87 -23.65
CA ILE A 194 -7.68 8.25 -23.23
C ILE A 194 -8.73 8.88 -24.14
N GLY A 195 -8.64 8.64 -25.46
CA GLY A 195 -9.59 9.15 -26.44
C GLY A 195 -11.02 8.64 -26.23
N ARG A 196 -11.20 7.45 -25.67
CA ARG A 196 -12.51 6.85 -25.35
C ARG A 196 -13.13 7.34 -24.04
N MET A 197 -12.36 8.01 -23.18
CA MET A 197 -12.87 8.54 -21.91
C MET A 197 -13.82 9.71 -22.16
N THR A 198 -14.92 9.75 -21.40
CA THR A 198 -16.00 10.72 -21.55
C THR A 198 -16.02 11.78 -20.45
N GLY A 199 -15.28 11.58 -19.36
CA GLY A 199 -15.20 12.50 -18.24
C GLY A 199 -14.70 13.89 -18.64
N ALA A 200 -15.26 14.93 -18.02
CA ALA A 200 -14.84 16.32 -18.22
C ALA A 200 -13.37 16.54 -17.80
N ARG A 201 -12.96 15.87 -16.72
CA ARG A 201 -11.57 15.75 -16.28
C ARG A 201 -11.13 14.31 -16.41
N ARG A 202 -9.98 14.09 -17.05
CA ARG A 202 -9.45 12.76 -17.35
C ARG A 202 -8.05 12.64 -16.78
N TYR A 203 -7.82 11.57 -16.03
CA TYR A 203 -6.58 11.32 -15.34
C TYR A 203 -6.07 9.91 -15.65
N SER A 204 -4.77 9.70 -15.47
CA SER A 204 -4.21 8.35 -15.45
C SER A 204 -3.03 8.30 -14.48
N SER A 205 -2.64 7.10 -14.09
CA SER A 205 -1.43 6.84 -13.31
C SER A 205 -0.59 5.84 -14.08
N ILE A 206 0.63 6.24 -14.43
CA ILE A 206 1.60 5.41 -15.15
C ILE A 206 2.95 5.43 -14.43
N VAL A 207 3.72 4.36 -14.57
CA VAL A 207 5.07 4.28 -13.98
C VAL A 207 6.10 5.00 -14.86
N PRO A 208 7.28 5.39 -14.32
CA PRO A 208 8.29 6.12 -15.10
C PRO A 208 8.69 5.43 -16.41
N LEU A 209 8.76 4.10 -16.43
CA LEU A 209 9.06 3.33 -17.63
C LEU A 209 7.96 3.46 -18.70
N GLN A 210 6.68 3.49 -18.30
CA GLN A 210 5.56 3.69 -19.22
C GLN A 210 5.57 5.12 -19.78
N LEU A 211 5.82 6.12 -18.94
CA LEU A 211 5.96 7.51 -19.38
C LEU A 211 7.09 7.67 -20.40
N GLY A 212 8.26 7.06 -20.15
CA GLY A 212 9.37 7.07 -21.11
C GLY A 212 9.01 6.44 -22.46
N ARG A 213 8.20 5.37 -22.48
CA ARG A 213 7.71 4.76 -23.72
C ARG A 213 6.72 5.68 -24.45
N VAL A 214 5.82 6.33 -23.74
CA VAL A 214 4.86 7.30 -24.32
C VAL A 214 5.60 8.46 -24.97
N LEU A 215 6.57 9.06 -24.28
CA LEU A 215 7.33 10.19 -24.81
C LEU A 215 8.21 9.84 -26.03
N ALA A 216 8.51 8.56 -26.25
CA ALA A 216 9.33 8.08 -27.35
C ALA A 216 8.51 7.56 -28.55
N ASP A 217 7.19 7.46 -28.43
CA ASP A 217 6.30 6.90 -29.44
C ASP A 217 5.58 8.02 -30.19
N PRO A 218 5.81 8.20 -31.51
CA PRO A 218 5.14 9.24 -32.30
C PRO A 218 3.62 9.09 -32.41
N GLY A 219 3.07 7.91 -32.11
CA GLY A 219 1.64 7.62 -32.15
C GLY A 219 0.94 7.74 -30.80
N ALA A 220 1.62 8.24 -29.76
CA ALA A 220 1.08 8.42 -28.41
C ALA A 220 0.66 9.86 -28.10
#